data_AF-A0A8B8DM30-F1
#
_entry.id   AF-A0A8B8DM30-F1
#
_cell.length_a   1.000
_cell.length_b   1.000
_cell.length_c   1.000
_cell.angle_alpha   90.00
_cell.angle_beta   90.00
_cell.angle_gamma   90.00
#
_symmetry.space_group_name_H-M   'P 1'
#
loop_
_entity.id
_entity.type
_entity.pdbx_description
1 polymer ?
#
loop_
_entity_poly.entity_id
_entity_poly.type
_entity_poly.pdbx_seq_one_letter_code
_entity_poly.pdbx_strand_id
1 'polypeptide(L)'
;MIRNIFSQRCQSCVVKTITRQVSTKEIPELTIPMKMVRNIEKVKLQKIIQEESQKQQRKGALLISCKNKKYNFYASGKFDPKDPKALASHGWKHRKSYIARDFFTFNAVSTNPALLPRNEQCTFSDLKISEEVCRRLRAVGIEQPTDVQKQTIPEVLYGNSVLCAAQTGSGKTLAYLLPIIDNLIRQRKHSPNEMYNAPRAVILVPAKELVHQLMEVAVMFEDLLVVRALAGGQHINTKLMYMKSEPIDIFIATPGAFKKFLSSGKISYSQLQHLVLDEADTLLDDSFFPDIRFILARMHVHGGVATDSRTSTGTQLNLVSATMPRDLQRNIGALISMETITTITSRCLHSVLPHITQTFIRVKKSDKPGELLKIVRQNVDSNVPTMVFCNKSATSYFVRQFLVENSIPSTIINSELRPQFREGKFHDFQSEKSDVIVCTDIASRGLDTIRARHVVNYDFPDFVSDYIHRCGRVGRVGSQGHGKVTSFISSNWEVELLWQIETAVRKKQPFHNVNANIKRKLKGVEG
;
A
#
# COMPACT_ATOMS: atom_id res chain seq x y z
N MET A 1 -27.87 25.93 -73.39
CA MET A 1 -28.93 24.91 -73.60
C MET A 1 -29.47 24.53 -72.23
N ILE A 2 -30.38 25.30 -71.62
CA ILE A 2 -31.84 25.39 -71.83
C ILE A 2 -32.60 24.09 -71.53
N ARG A 3 -33.37 24.11 -70.44
CA ARG A 3 -34.76 23.62 -70.29
C ARG A 3 -35.42 24.58 -69.28
N ASN A 4 -36.07 25.68 -69.69
CA ASN A 4 -37.51 25.84 -70.04
C ASN A 4 -38.43 25.14 -69.01
N ILE A 5 -39.40 25.77 -68.35
CA ILE A 5 -40.65 26.39 -68.86
C ILE A 5 -41.26 27.22 -67.69
N PHE A 6 -41.34 28.55 -67.74
CA PHE A 6 -42.50 29.40 -68.08
C PHE A 6 -43.89 28.98 -67.56
N SER A 7 -44.42 29.76 -66.60
CA SER A 7 -45.86 29.96 -66.40
C SER A 7 -46.11 31.46 -66.19
N GLN A 8 -46.54 32.12 -67.26
CA GLN A 8 -47.14 33.46 -67.24
C GLN A 8 -48.63 33.37 -66.87
N ARG A 9 -49.11 34.36 -66.11
CA ARG A 9 -50.41 35.03 -66.34
C ARG A 9 -50.40 36.37 -65.61
N CYS A 10 -50.31 37.46 -66.39
CA CYS A 10 -51.35 38.49 -66.62
C CYS A 10 -51.42 39.54 -65.50
N GLN A 11 -50.93 40.76 -65.75
CA GLN A 11 -51.68 41.92 -66.33
C GLN A 11 -52.78 42.41 -65.39
N SER A 12 -52.99 43.69 -65.09
CA SER A 12 -52.42 45.00 -65.43
C SER A 12 -53.33 46.06 -64.76
N CYS A 13 -52.91 47.32 -64.74
CA CYS A 13 -53.70 48.57 -64.52
C CYS A 13 -53.81 49.12 -63.07
N VAL A 14 -53.71 50.44 -62.80
CA VAL A 14 -53.27 51.64 -63.55
C VAL A 14 -52.85 52.69 -62.49
N VAL A 15 -51.68 53.30 -62.75
CA VAL A 15 -51.13 54.63 -62.44
C VAL A 15 -51.90 55.58 -61.50
N LYS A 16 -51.20 56.08 -60.46
CA LYS A 16 -51.08 57.53 -60.17
C LYS A 16 -49.87 57.86 -59.26
N THR A 17 -49.17 58.90 -59.69
CA THR A 17 -47.90 59.51 -59.30
C THR A 17 -47.78 59.95 -57.84
N ILE A 18 -46.66 59.65 -57.17
CA ILE A 18 -45.99 60.57 -56.22
C ILE A 18 -44.47 60.29 -56.29
N THR A 19 -43.73 61.23 -56.86
CA THR A 19 -42.28 61.38 -56.70
C THR A 19 -41.97 61.61 -55.22
N ARG A 20 -41.58 60.56 -54.50
CA ARG A 20 -40.92 60.69 -53.20
C ARG A 20 -39.45 60.36 -53.39
N GLN A 21 -38.61 61.38 -53.25
CA GLN A 21 -37.18 61.24 -53.02
C GLN A 21 -36.97 60.26 -51.86
N VAL A 22 -36.55 59.04 -52.17
CA VAL A 22 -36.06 58.12 -51.15
C VAL A 22 -34.63 58.53 -50.86
N SER A 23 -34.48 59.35 -49.82
CA SER A 23 -33.23 59.59 -49.13
C SER A 23 -32.52 58.25 -48.91
N THR A 24 -31.30 58.13 -49.41
CA THR A 24 -30.34 57.14 -48.93
C THR A 24 -30.07 57.45 -47.47
N LYS A 25 -30.91 56.94 -46.57
CA LYS A 25 -30.53 56.83 -45.16
C LYS A 25 -29.37 55.86 -45.12
N GLU A 26 -28.16 56.41 -45.07
CA GLU A 26 -26.97 55.70 -44.63
C GLU A 26 -27.35 54.96 -43.35
N ILE A 27 -27.24 53.63 -43.40
CA ILE A 27 -27.35 52.80 -42.21
C ILE A 27 -26.28 53.35 -41.26
N PRO A 28 -26.61 53.80 -40.04
CA PRO A 28 -25.61 54.38 -39.16
C PRO A 28 -24.55 53.31 -38.89
N GLU A 29 -23.33 53.54 -39.39
CA GLU A 29 -22.17 52.73 -39.03
C GLU A 29 -21.94 52.92 -37.53
N LEU A 30 -22.29 51.90 -36.75
CA LEU A 30 -21.97 51.83 -35.33
C LEU A 30 -20.44 51.85 -35.18
N THR A 31 -19.89 53.04 -34.98
CA THR A 31 -18.46 53.22 -34.74
C THR A 31 -18.15 52.72 -33.34
N ILE A 32 -17.69 51.48 -33.23
CA ILE A 32 -17.25 50.92 -31.95
C ILE A 32 -15.93 51.60 -31.57
N PRO A 33 -15.82 52.23 -30.39
CA PRO A 33 -14.56 52.83 -29.96
C PRO A 33 -13.41 51.82 -30.02
N MET A 34 -12.30 52.17 -30.66
CA MET A 34 -11.11 51.30 -30.82
C MET A 34 -10.62 50.68 -29.49
N LYS A 35 -10.78 51.39 -28.38
CA LYS A 35 -10.48 50.90 -27.03
C LYS A 35 -11.37 49.71 -26.61
N MET A 36 -12.64 49.74 -27.02
CA MET A 36 -13.61 48.67 -26.78
C MET A 36 -13.29 47.44 -27.65
N VAL A 37 -12.94 47.64 -28.92
CA VAL A 37 -12.48 46.56 -29.82
C VAL A 37 -11.24 45.87 -29.25
N ARG A 38 -10.23 46.65 -28.85
CA ARG A 38 -9.01 46.13 -28.19
C ARG A 38 -9.31 45.37 -26.90
N ASN A 39 -10.26 45.85 -26.09
CA ASN A 39 -10.68 45.14 -24.87
C ASN A 39 -11.38 43.82 -25.19
N ILE A 40 -12.26 43.80 -26.20
CA ILE A 40 -12.95 42.58 -26.66
C ILE A 40 -11.93 41.57 -27.20
N GLU A 41 -10.96 42.01 -27.99
CA GLU A 41 -9.86 41.18 -28.48
C GLU A 41 -8.99 40.64 -27.35
N LYS A 42 -8.65 41.47 -26.36
CA LYS A 42 -7.87 41.06 -25.18
C LYS A 42 -8.60 40.00 -24.35
N VAL A 43 -9.91 40.14 -24.16
CA VAL A 43 -10.76 39.15 -23.48
C VAL A 43 -10.88 37.86 -24.31
N LYS A 44 -11.01 37.96 -25.64
CA LYS A 44 -11.01 36.79 -26.54
C LYS A 44 -9.67 36.06 -26.50
N LEU A 45 -8.55 36.78 -26.57
CA LEU A 45 -7.21 36.21 -26.46
C LEU A 45 -7.00 35.52 -25.11
N GLN A 46 -7.44 36.15 -24.01
CA GLN A 46 -7.38 35.53 -22.68
C GLN A 46 -8.20 34.25 -22.61
N LYS A 47 -9.40 34.21 -23.21
CA LYS A 47 -10.20 32.99 -23.29
C LYS A 47 -9.51 31.90 -24.13
N ILE A 48 -8.93 32.26 -25.28
CA ILE A 48 -8.19 31.31 -26.13
C ILE A 48 -6.97 30.77 -25.38
N ILE A 49 -6.16 31.63 -24.76
CA ILE A 49 -5.00 31.22 -23.94
C ILE A 49 -5.45 30.32 -22.78
N GLN A 50 -6.58 30.63 -22.14
CA GLN A 50 -7.12 29.82 -21.05
C GLN A 50 -7.65 28.47 -21.55
N GLU A 51 -8.29 28.42 -22.72
CA GLU A 51 -8.75 27.19 -23.37
C GLU A 51 -7.58 26.32 -23.86
N GLU A 52 -6.54 26.91 -24.44
CA GLU A 52 -5.34 26.19 -24.86
C GLU A 52 -4.54 25.68 -23.66
N SER A 53 -4.40 26.48 -22.60
CA SER A 53 -3.80 26.06 -21.33
C SER A 53 -4.60 24.91 -20.70
N GLN A 54 -5.93 24.97 -20.70
CA GLN A 54 -6.80 23.88 -20.25
C GLN A 54 -6.67 22.63 -21.15
N LYS A 55 -6.54 22.78 -22.47
CA LYS A 55 -6.29 21.66 -23.40
C LYS A 55 -4.93 21.02 -23.15
N GLN A 56 -3.89 21.79 -22.89
CA GLN A 56 -2.56 21.27 -22.50
C GLN A 56 -2.59 20.57 -21.14
N GLN A 57 -3.36 21.08 -20.17
CA GLN A 57 -3.57 20.44 -18.88
C GLN A 57 -4.39 19.14 -18.94
N ARG A 58 -5.13 18.89 -20.04
CA ARG A 58 -5.89 17.66 -20.28
C ARG A 58 -5.12 16.60 -21.07
N LYS A 59 -3.82 16.77 -21.29
CA LYS A 59 -2.98 15.77 -21.98
C LYS A 59 -2.48 14.68 -21.01
N GLY A 60 -2.37 13.45 -21.50
CA GLY A 60 -1.86 12.30 -20.74
C GLY A 60 -2.94 11.56 -19.94
N ALA A 61 -2.52 10.58 -19.14
CA ALA A 61 -3.43 9.73 -18.37
C ALA A 61 -4.24 10.54 -17.34
N LEU A 62 -5.53 10.25 -17.20
CA LEU A 62 -6.39 10.84 -16.18
C LEU A 62 -6.02 10.23 -14.81
N LEU A 63 -5.32 10.98 -13.96
CA LEU A 63 -4.92 10.51 -12.63
C LEU A 63 -6.09 10.54 -11.64
N ILE A 64 -6.87 11.62 -11.64
CA ILE A 64 -8.00 11.80 -10.71
C ILE A 64 -9.27 12.08 -11.52
N SER A 65 -10.25 11.19 -11.38
CA SER A 65 -11.61 11.37 -11.93
C SER A 65 -12.56 11.80 -10.83
N CYS A 66 -13.25 12.93 -11.01
CA CYS A 66 -14.15 13.51 -10.01
C CYS A 66 -15.58 13.55 -10.53
N LYS A 67 -16.57 13.44 -9.63
CA LYS A 67 -17.97 13.69 -9.98
C LYS A 67 -18.17 15.05 -10.65
N ASN A 68 -17.54 16.09 -10.10
CA ASN A 68 -17.43 17.38 -10.75
C ASN A 68 -16.17 17.43 -11.62
N LYS A 69 -16.37 17.35 -12.95
CA LYS A 69 -15.30 17.27 -13.96
C LYS A 69 -14.30 18.43 -13.90
N LYS A 70 -14.64 19.57 -13.27
CA LYS A 70 -13.72 20.70 -13.06
C LYS A 70 -12.48 20.30 -12.25
N TYR A 71 -12.63 19.34 -11.32
CA TYR A 71 -11.53 18.90 -10.44
C TYR A 71 -10.75 17.71 -10.99
N ASN A 72 -11.07 17.24 -12.20
CA ASN A 72 -10.31 16.19 -12.86
C ASN A 72 -8.84 16.61 -12.99
N PHE A 73 -7.93 15.65 -12.79
CA PHE A 73 -6.50 15.91 -12.83
C PHE A 73 -5.81 14.90 -13.74
N TYR A 74 -5.03 15.40 -14.70
CA TYR A 74 -4.31 14.59 -15.68
C TYR A 74 -2.82 14.61 -15.38
N ALA A 75 -2.10 13.62 -15.92
CA ALA A 75 -0.66 13.49 -15.74
C ALA A 75 0.14 14.71 -16.23
N SER A 76 -0.32 15.49 -17.22
CA SER A 76 0.37 16.74 -17.60
C SER A 76 0.03 17.95 -16.70
N GLY A 77 -0.98 17.83 -15.84
CA GLY A 77 -1.50 18.93 -15.03
C GLY A 77 -0.47 19.46 -14.03
N LYS A 78 -0.46 20.78 -13.87
CA LYS A 78 0.24 21.47 -12.77
C LYS A 78 -0.73 21.71 -11.64
N PHE A 79 -0.30 21.47 -10.40
CA PHE A 79 -1.08 21.73 -9.20
C PHE A 79 -0.39 22.80 -8.37
N ASP A 80 -1.10 23.89 -8.05
CA ASP A 80 -0.62 24.92 -7.13
C ASP A 80 -1.01 24.56 -5.69
N PRO A 81 -0.06 24.24 -4.80
CA PRO A 81 -0.34 23.91 -3.41
C PRO A 81 -0.94 25.07 -2.61
N LYS A 82 -0.79 26.31 -3.08
CA LYS A 82 -1.30 27.52 -2.42
C LYS A 82 -2.78 27.77 -2.68
N ASP A 83 -3.40 26.99 -3.58
CA ASP A 83 -4.85 27.02 -3.81
C ASP A 83 -5.52 25.73 -3.30
N PRO A 84 -5.89 25.67 -2.01
CA PRO A 84 -6.64 24.54 -1.45
C PRO A 84 -7.97 24.26 -2.17
N LYS A 85 -8.56 25.26 -2.84
CA LYS A 85 -9.83 25.10 -3.57
C LYS A 85 -9.68 24.26 -4.83
N ALA A 86 -8.45 23.99 -5.27
CA ALA A 86 -8.17 23.09 -6.38
C ALA A 86 -8.36 21.61 -6.00
N LEU A 87 -8.48 21.27 -4.70
CA LEU A 87 -8.80 19.92 -4.26
C LEU A 87 -10.28 19.58 -4.49
N ALA A 88 -10.54 18.39 -5.03
CA ALA A 88 -11.89 17.86 -5.22
C ALA A 88 -12.61 17.66 -3.88
N SER A 89 -11.85 17.31 -2.84
CA SER A 89 -12.35 17.11 -1.49
C SER A 89 -12.42 18.38 -0.64
N HIS A 90 -12.03 19.56 -1.16
CA HIS A 90 -12.02 20.81 -0.38
C HIS A 90 -13.41 21.15 0.19
N GLY A 91 -14.46 20.99 -0.62
CA GLY A 91 -15.84 21.27 -0.23
C GLY A 91 -16.50 20.23 0.68
N TRP A 92 -15.81 19.13 1.00
CA TRP A 92 -16.44 17.97 1.66
C TRP A 92 -16.71 18.17 3.16
N LYS A 93 -16.18 19.24 3.76
CA LYS A 93 -16.59 19.66 5.11
C LYS A 93 -18.02 20.23 5.13
N HIS A 94 -18.55 20.68 3.99
CA HIS A 94 -19.87 21.27 3.92
C HIS A 94 -20.98 20.20 3.85
N ARG A 95 -22.11 20.42 4.54
CA ARG A 95 -23.24 19.46 4.62
C ARG A 95 -23.79 19.04 3.24
N LYS A 96 -23.74 19.94 2.26
CA LYS A 96 -24.17 19.70 0.87
C LYS A 96 -23.44 18.52 0.21
N SER A 97 -22.18 18.24 0.58
CA SER A 97 -21.41 17.14 0.01
C SER A 97 -21.98 15.76 0.35
N TYR A 98 -22.58 15.60 1.54
CA TYR A 98 -23.28 14.36 1.90
C TYR A 98 -24.54 14.14 1.07
N ILE A 99 -25.31 15.22 0.86
CA ILE A 99 -26.56 15.16 0.07
C ILE A 99 -26.23 14.87 -1.40
N ALA A 100 -25.20 15.52 -1.91
CA ALA A 100 -24.71 15.30 -3.26
C ALA A 100 -24.06 13.93 -3.45
N ARG A 101 -23.72 13.19 -2.39
CA ARG A 101 -22.92 11.94 -2.45
C ARG A 101 -21.67 12.14 -3.30
N ASP A 102 -20.89 13.16 -2.95
CA ASP A 102 -19.67 13.48 -3.70
C ASP A 102 -18.68 12.31 -3.64
N PHE A 103 -17.99 12.07 -4.75
CA PHE A 103 -16.94 11.06 -4.85
C PHE A 103 -15.88 11.47 -5.87
N PHE A 104 -14.69 10.91 -5.72
CA PHE A 104 -13.64 10.94 -6.74
C PHE A 104 -12.81 9.65 -6.67
N THR A 105 -12.04 9.40 -7.71
CA THR A 105 -11.25 8.19 -7.89
C THR A 105 -9.86 8.52 -8.40
N PHE A 106 -8.84 7.94 -7.76
CA PHE A 106 -7.51 7.79 -8.35
C PHE A 106 -7.54 6.59 -9.29
N ASN A 107 -7.24 6.82 -10.56
CA ASN A 107 -7.28 5.78 -11.57
C ASN A 107 -5.97 4.98 -11.57
N ALA A 108 -6.06 3.69 -11.88
CA ALA A 108 -4.88 2.89 -12.17
C ALA A 108 -4.27 3.38 -13.51
N VAL A 109 -3.04 3.88 -13.46
CA VAL A 109 -2.35 4.51 -14.60
C VAL A 109 -1.05 3.82 -14.98
N SER A 110 -0.55 2.88 -14.17
CA SER A 110 0.65 2.09 -14.49
C SER A 110 0.51 0.64 -14.05
N THR A 111 1.48 -0.18 -14.46
CA THR A 111 1.66 -1.54 -13.95
C THR A 111 2.15 -1.54 -12.50
N ASN A 112 2.11 -2.72 -11.88
CA ASN A 112 2.59 -2.91 -10.50
C ASN A 112 4.09 -2.53 -10.41
N PRO A 113 4.46 -1.55 -9.57
CA PRO A 113 5.85 -1.07 -9.45
C PRO A 113 6.81 -2.09 -8.83
N ALA A 114 6.31 -3.19 -8.25
CA ALA A 114 7.17 -4.28 -7.79
C ALA A 114 7.78 -5.09 -8.94
N LEU A 115 7.13 -5.07 -10.11
CA LEU A 115 7.61 -5.82 -11.29
C LEU A 115 8.67 -5.00 -12.02
N LEU A 116 9.73 -5.68 -12.44
CA LEU A 116 10.78 -5.05 -13.24
C LEU A 116 10.25 -4.67 -14.62
N PRO A 117 10.55 -3.44 -15.11
CA PRO A 117 10.35 -3.08 -16.50
C PRO A 117 11.02 -4.09 -17.45
N ARG A 118 10.48 -4.29 -18.66
CA ARG A 118 11.01 -5.28 -19.62
C ARG A 118 12.51 -5.11 -19.92
N ASN A 119 13.02 -3.88 -19.94
CA ASN A 119 14.41 -3.55 -20.19
C ASN A 119 15.33 -3.75 -18.97
N GLU A 120 14.77 -4.00 -17.79
CA GLU A 120 15.50 -4.19 -16.52
C GLU A 120 15.35 -5.63 -15.97
N GLN A 121 14.67 -6.52 -16.70
CA GLN A 121 14.45 -7.91 -16.31
C GLN A 121 15.78 -8.66 -16.11
N CYS A 122 15.84 -9.45 -15.05
CA CYS A 122 16.91 -10.39 -14.78
C CYS A 122 16.33 -11.66 -14.15
N THR A 123 17.16 -12.67 -13.97
CA THR A 123 16.82 -13.92 -13.28
C THR A 123 17.41 -13.93 -11.86
N PHE A 124 16.96 -14.86 -11.01
CA PHE A 124 17.61 -15.08 -9.71
C PHE A 124 19.06 -15.55 -9.83
N SER A 125 19.39 -16.31 -10.87
CA SER A 125 20.77 -16.75 -11.15
C SER A 125 21.70 -15.56 -11.44
N ASP A 126 21.20 -14.51 -12.12
CA ASP A 126 21.95 -13.27 -12.35
C ASP A 126 22.29 -12.55 -11.03
N LEU A 127 21.44 -12.72 -10.00
CA LEU A 127 21.66 -12.22 -8.64
C LEU A 127 22.56 -13.12 -7.79
N LYS A 128 23.26 -14.08 -8.41
CA LYS A 128 24.20 -15.01 -7.76
C LYS A 128 23.56 -16.01 -6.77
N ILE A 129 22.24 -16.18 -6.82
CA ILE A 129 21.56 -17.27 -6.11
C ILE A 129 21.91 -18.61 -6.77
N SER A 130 22.11 -19.66 -5.98
CA SER A 130 22.49 -20.97 -6.51
C SER A 130 21.39 -21.61 -7.34
N GLU A 131 21.78 -22.48 -8.27
CA GLU A 131 20.85 -23.16 -9.17
C GLU A 131 19.86 -24.06 -8.41
N GLU A 132 20.26 -24.64 -7.29
CA GLU A 132 19.38 -25.46 -6.45
C GLU A 132 18.23 -24.63 -5.85
N VAL A 133 18.52 -23.41 -5.38
CA VAL A 133 17.49 -22.49 -4.89
C VAL A 133 16.63 -21.99 -6.06
N CYS A 134 17.24 -21.64 -7.20
CA CYS A 134 16.50 -21.20 -8.39
C CYS A 134 15.53 -22.28 -8.91
N ARG A 135 15.92 -23.55 -8.90
CA ARG A 135 15.08 -24.68 -9.29
C ARG A 135 13.82 -24.78 -8.43
N ARG A 136 13.94 -24.59 -7.11
CA ARG A 136 12.81 -24.61 -6.17
C ARG A 136 11.86 -23.44 -6.39
N LEU A 137 12.40 -22.25 -6.63
CA LEU A 137 11.61 -21.08 -6.99
C LEU A 137 10.80 -21.30 -8.27
N ARG A 138 11.41 -21.87 -9.32
CA ARG A 138 10.69 -22.20 -10.56
C ARG A 138 9.59 -23.24 -10.35
N ALA A 139 9.80 -24.22 -9.46
CA ALA A 139 8.79 -25.24 -9.15
C ALA A 139 7.51 -24.65 -8.52
N VAL A 140 7.61 -23.50 -7.84
CA VAL A 140 6.46 -22.77 -7.28
C VAL A 140 6.03 -21.56 -8.15
N GLY A 141 6.55 -21.47 -9.38
CA GLY A 141 6.18 -20.42 -10.34
C GLY A 141 6.82 -19.05 -10.10
N ILE A 142 7.88 -18.97 -9.29
CA ILE A 142 8.62 -17.72 -9.03
C ILE A 142 9.85 -17.70 -9.95
N GLU A 143 9.72 -17.04 -11.10
CA GLU A 143 10.77 -17.06 -12.13
C GLU A 143 11.66 -15.81 -12.11
N GLN A 144 11.07 -14.64 -11.85
CA GLN A 144 11.75 -13.35 -11.91
C GLN A 144 11.73 -12.64 -10.55
N PRO A 145 12.84 -11.99 -10.17
CA PRO A 145 12.90 -11.17 -8.97
C PRO A 145 12.09 -9.88 -9.14
N THR A 146 11.56 -9.37 -8.03
CA THR A 146 10.97 -8.02 -7.96
C THR A 146 12.05 -6.94 -7.91
N ASP A 147 11.68 -5.68 -8.17
CA ASP A 147 12.61 -4.52 -8.11
C ASP A 147 13.34 -4.42 -6.75
N VAL A 148 12.64 -4.69 -5.65
CA VAL A 148 13.25 -4.70 -4.31
C VAL A 148 14.14 -5.92 -4.09
N GLN A 149 13.78 -7.10 -4.63
CA GLN A 149 14.63 -8.30 -4.55
C GLN A 149 15.92 -8.12 -5.33
N LYS A 150 15.87 -7.54 -6.53
CA LYS A 150 17.04 -7.22 -7.36
C LYS A 150 18.05 -6.32 -6.63
N GLN A 151 17.57 -5.36 -5.85
CA GLN A 151 18.42 -4.44 -5.08
C GLN A 151 18.92 -5.07 -3.79
N THR A 152 18.06 -5.77 -3.04
CA THR A 152 18.38 -6.26 -1.69
C THR A 152 19.19 -7.56 -1.70
N ILE A 153 18.91 -8.50 -2.60
CA ILE A 153 19.54 -9.83 -2.59
C ILE A 153 21.08 -9.73 -2.65
N PRO A 154 21.69 -8.96 -3.57
CA PRO A 154 23.14 -8.85 -3.64
C PRO A 154 23.76 -8.29 -2.36
N GLU A 155 23.18 -7.24 -1.78
CA GLU A 155 23.67 -6.62 -0.55
C GLU A 155 23.67 -7.62 0.63
N VAL A 156 22.62 -8.44 0.74
CA VAL A 156 22.57 -9.46 1.77
C VAL A 156 23.60 -10.56 1.52
N LEU A 157 23.81 -11.00 0.26
CA LEU A 157 24.84 -11.99 -0.09
C LEU A 157 26.27 -11.49 0.20
N TYR A 158 26.54 -10.19 0.02
CA TYR A 158 27.83 -9.59 0.31
C TYR A 158 28.09 -9.41 1.81
N GLY A 159 27.12 -9.72 2.68
CA GLY A 159 27.26 -9.62 4.13
C GLY A 159 26.93 -8.24 4.70
N ASN A 160 26.42 -7.30 3.90
CA ASN A 160 26.06 -5.96 4.36
C ASN A 160 24.79 -6.01 5.21
N SER A 161 24.75 -5.27 6.32
CA SER A 161 23.48 -5.04 7.03
C SER A 161 22.59 -4.14 6.17
N VAL A 162 21.30 -4.46 6.06
CA VAL A 162 20.37 -3.78 5.12
C VAL A 162 19.14 -3.23 5.83
N LEU A 163 18.75 -2.00 5.50
CA LEU A 163 17.41 -1.46 5.73
C LEU A 163 16.64 -1.46 4.42
N CYS A 164 15.72 -2.42 4.26
CA CYS A 164 14.87 -2.56 3.09
C CYS A 164 13.47 -2.00 3.38
N ALA A 165 13.18 -0.79 2.89
CA ALA A 165 11.87 -0.16 3.01
C ALA A 165 11.11 -0.17 1.66
N ALA A 166 10.04 -0.97 1.59
CA ALA A 166 9.22 -1.08 0.40
C ALA A 166 7.77 -1.43 0.76
N GLN A 167 6.80 -0.99 -0.03
CA GLN A 167 5.37 -1.20 0.22
C GLN A 167 4.99 -2.69 0.40
N THR A 168 3.87 -2.93 1.08
CA THR A 168 3.30 -4.28 1.19
C THR A 168 3.05 -4.89 -0.20
N GLY A 169 3.41 -6.16 -0.38
CA GLY A 169 3.28 -6.86 -1.67
C GLY A 169 4.44 -6.66 -2.65
N SER A 170 5.53 -6.00 -2.26
CA SER A 170 6.73 -5.83 -3.11
C SER A 170 7.67 -7.05 -3.15
N GLY A 171 7.40 -8.11 -2.39
CA GLY A 171 8.24 -9.31 -2.34
C GLY A 171 9.40 -9.24 -1.33
N LYS A 172 9.31 -8.37 -0.32
CA LYS A 172 10.36 -8.17 0.71
C LYS A 172 10.81 -9.45 1.42
N THR A 173 9.90 -10.38 1.68
CA THR A 173 10.19 -11.64 2.38
C THR A 173 11.29 -12.44 1.68
N LEU A 174 11.13 -12.68 0.38
CA LEU A 174 12.17 -13.38 -0.40
C LEU A 174 13.43 -12.54 -0.61
N ALA A 175 13.34 -11.22 -0.50
CA ALA A 175 14.48 -10.32 -0.68
C ALA A 175 15.57 -10.53 0.38
N TYR A 176 15.19 -10.84 1.62
CA TYR A 176 16.14 -11.23 2.66
C TYR A 176 16.27 -12.76 2.82
N LEU A 177 15.18 -13.51 2.65
CA LEU A 177 15.17 -14.92 3.01
C LEU A 177 15.97 -15.77 2.02
N LEU A 178 15.89 -15.49 0.72
CA LEU A 178 16.63 -16.24 -0.30
C LEU A 178 18.15 -16.16 -0.13
N PRO A 179 18.78 -14.98 0.00
CA PRO A 179 20.23 -14.91 0.16
C PRO A 179 20.70 -15.54 1.48
N ILE A 180 19.91 -15.47 2.55
CA ILE A 180 20.19 -16.16 3.81
C ILE A 180 20.15 -17.68 3.62
N ILE A 181 19.07 -18.21 3.04
CA ILE A 181 18.91 -19.64 2.77
C ILE A 181 20.04 -20.16 1.88
N ASP A 182 20.35 -19.45 0.80
CA ASP A 182 21.40 -19.83 -0.13
C ASP A 182 22.77 -19.92 0.56
N ASN A 183 23.11 -18.93 1.40
CA ASN A 183 24.33 -18.95 2.19
C ASN A 183 24.37 -20.14 3.17
N LEU A 184 23.28 -20.39 3.91
CA LEU A 184 23.22 -21.49 4.87
C LEU A 184 23.33 -22.86 4.22
N ILE A 185 22.75 -23.05 3.02
CA ILE A 185 22.87 -24.27 2.21
C ILE A 185 24.32 -24.48 1.76
N ARG A 186 24.99 -23.43 1.24
CA ARG A 186 26.40 -23.51 0.83
C ARG A 186 27.29 -23.90 2.00
N GLN A 187 27.10 -23.28 3.15
CA GLN A 187 27.86 -23.60 4.36
C GLN A 187 27.62 -25.03 4.83
N ARG A 188 26.38 -25.52 4.82
CA ARG A 188 26.04 -26.88 5.27
C ARG A 188 26.79 -27.96 4.49
N LYS A 189 27.12 -27.72 3.21
CA LYS A 189 27.93 -28.63 2.39
C LYS A 189 29.38 -28.77 2.85
N HIS A 190 29.92 -27.75 3.53
CA HIS A 190 31.32 -27.71 3.98
C HIS A 190 31.47 -27.90 5.49
N SER A 191 30.48 -27.46 6.27
CA SER A 191 30.47 -27.52 7.73
C SER A 191 29.02 -27.67 8.19
N PRO A 192 28.53 -28.91 8.40
CA PRO A 192 27.19 -29.14 8.90
C PRO A 192 27.03 -28.52 10.29
N ASN A 193 25.85 -27.96 10.58
CA ASN A 193 25.55 -27.46 11.92
C ASN A 193 25.35 -28.65 12.86
N GLU A 194 26.28 -28.85 13.78
CA GLU A 194 26.22 -29.91 14.79
C GLU A 194 25.81 -29.37 16.16
N MET A 195 25.73 -28.04 16.32
CA MET A 195 25.46 -27.40 17.59
C MET A 195 23.95 -27.33 17.86
N TYR A 196 23.54 -27.97 18.96
CA TYR A 196 22.15 -28.01 19.37
C TYR A 196 21.65 -26.63 19.80
N ASN A 197 20.43 -26.29 19.36
CA ASN A 197 19.71 -25.07 19.72
C ASN A 197 20.50 -23.77 19.46
N ALA A 198 21.37 -23.77 18.45
CA ALA A 198 22.20 -22.62 18.07
C ALA A 198 21.87 -22.20 16.62
N PRO A 199 20.78 -21.43 16.40
CA PRO A 199 20.38 -20.99 15.08
C PRO A 199 21.43 -20.09 14.42
N ARG A 200 21.66 -20.32 13.12
CA ARG A 200 22.51 -19.46 12.28
C ARG A 200 21.78 -18.23 11.77
N ALA A 201 20.46 -18.30 11.65
CA ALA A 201 19.60 -17.15 11.34
C ALA A 201 18.40 -17.07 12.29
N VAL A 202 18.08 -15.86 12.73
CA VAL A 202 16.87 -15.55 13.51
C VAL A 202 16.03 -14.52 12.76
N ILE A 203 14.74 -14.82 12.57
CA ILE A 203 13.78 -13.91 11.92
C ILE A 203 12.70 -13.54 12.95
N LEU A 204 12.63 -12.25 13.28
CA LEU A 204 11.66 -11.71 14.20
C LEU A 204 10.50 -11.06 13.45
N VAL A 205 9.28 -11.40 13.84
CA VAL A 205 8.03 -10.88 13.23
C VAL A 205 7.02 -10.45 14.30
N PRO A 206 6.17 -9.43 14.07
CA PRO A 206 5.31 -8.88 15.12
C PRO A 206 4.10 -9.74 15.49
N ALA A 207 3.63 -10.61 14.59
CA ALA A 207 2.42 -11.40 14.79
C ALA A 207 2.65 -12.91 14.57
N LYS A 208 1.77 -13.73 15.13
CA LYS A 208 1.87 -15.20 15.04
C LYS A 208 1.53 -15.70 13.63
N GLU A 209 0.68 -14.97 12.94
CA GLU A 209 0.23 -15.26 11.59
C GLU A 209 1.39 -15.11 10.59
N LEU A 210 2.28 -14.12 10.80
CA LEU A 210 3.52 -13.98 10.03
C LEU A 210 4.49 -15.14 10.24
N VAL A 211 4.55 -15.68 11.46
CA VAL A 211 5.40 -16.85 11.75
C VAL A 211 4.97 -18.04 10.88
N HIS A 212 3.66 -18.29 10.75
CA HIS A 212 3.15 -19.40 9.94
C HIS A 212 3.40 -19.17 8.44
N GLN A 213 3.19 -17.96 7.93
CA GLN A 213 3.50 -17.65 6.53
C GLN A 213 4.99 -17.83 6.19
N LEU A 214 5.88 -17.40 7.08
CA LEU A 214 7.30 -17.64 6.88
C LEU A 214 7.66 -19.13 6.94
N MET A 215 6.97 -19.92 7.78
CA MET A 215 7.11 -21.37 7.78
C MET A 215 6.63 -21.99 6.47
N GLU A 216 5.50 -21.56 5.91
CA GLU A 216 5.02 -22.03 4.59
C GLU A 216 6.04 -21.75 3.48
N VAL A 217 6.68 -20.57 3.50
CA VAL A 217 7.77 -20.26 2.56
C VAL A 217 8.99 -21.14 2.84
N ALA A 218 9.30 -21.42 4.11
CA ALA A 218 10.44 -22.24 4.50
C ALA A 218 10.27 -23.74 4.17
N VAL A 219 9.03 -24.25 4.06
CA VAL A 219 8.74 -25.63 3.63
C VAL A 219 9.38 -25.94 2.28
N MET A 220 9.52 -24.94 1.39
CA MET A 220 10.24 -25.11 0.12
C MET A 220 11.69 -25.58 0.28
N PHE A 221 12.29 -25.51 1.47
CA PHE A 221 13.70 -25.82 1.75
C PHE A 221 13.88 -26.77 2.93
N GLU A 222 12.83 -27.47 3.37
CA GLU A 222 12.81 -28.27 4.61
C GLU A 222 13.76 -29.49 4.59
N ASP A 223 14.03 -30.05 3.40
CA ASP A 223 14.99 -31.13 3.18
C ASP A 223 16.45 -30.64 3.18
N LEU A 224 16.67 -29.32 3.00
CA LEU A 224 17.99 -28.71 2.95
C LEU A 224 18.39 -27.99 4.23
N LEU A 225 17.42 -27.51 5.03
CA LEU A 225 17.66 -26.73 6.24
C LEU A 225 16.65 -27.09 7.33
N VAL A 226 17.12 -27.13 8.58
CA VAL A 226 16.24 -27.30 9.73
C VAL A 226 15.68 -25.96 10.17
N VAL A 227 14.40 -25.74 9.89
CA VAL A 227 13.69 -24.51 10.28
C VAL A 227 12.78 -24.78 11.48
N ARG A 228 12.82 -23.91 12.48
CA ARG A 228 11.94 -23.96 13.65
C ARG A 228 11.25 -22.63 13.86
N ALA A 229 10.01 -22.69 14.33
CA ALA A 229 9.19 -21.52 14.56
C ALA A 229 8.60 -21.49 15.96
N LEU A 230 8.51 -20.28 16.51
CA LEU A 230 8.00 -20.03 17.84
C LEU A 230 7.20 -18.73 17.92
N ALA A 231 5.90 -18.88 17.89
CA ALA A 231 4.98 -17.82 18.25
C ALA A 231 4.66 -17.86 19.76
N GLY A 232 4.57 -16.71 20.42
CA GLY A 232 4.17 -16.62 21.85
C GLY A 232 2.77 -17.21 22.12
N GLY A 233 2.37 -17.42 23.38
CA GLY A 233 1.04 -17.93 23.75
C GLY A 233 1.00 -18.77 25.02
N GLN A 234 -0.18 -19.31 25.38
CA GLN A 234 -0.41 -20.02 26.65
C GLN A 234 0.48 -21.25 26.85
N HIS A 235 1.03 -21.83 25.79
CA HIS A 235 1.89 -23.03 25.85
C HIS A 235 3.38 -22.74 25.61
N ILE A 236 3.80 -21.47 25.69
CA ILE A 236 5.20 -21.13 25.41
C ILE A 236 6.16 -21.80 26.39
N ASN A 237 5.81 -21.87 27.67
CA ASN A 237 6.61 -22.52 28.70
C ASN A 237 6.68 -24.04 28.49
N THR A 238 5.57 -24.66 28.07
CA THR A 238 5.53 -26.07 27.70
C THR A 238 6.45 -26.34 26.49
N LYS A 239 6.37 -25.53 25.43
CA LYS A 239 7.30 -25.62 24.29
C LYS A 239 8.77 -25.43 24.71
N LEU A 240 9.02 -24.59 25.71
CA LEU A 240 10.36 -24.31 26.24
C LEU A 240 10.92 -25.50 27.04
N MET A 241 10.07 -26.27 27.71
CA MET A 241 10.44 -27.53 28.36
C MET A 241 10.70 -28.66 27.35
N TYR A 242 9.90 -28.75 26.28
CA TYR A 242 9.97 -29.83 25.29
C TYR A 242 10.76 -29.48 24.03
N MET A 243 11.46 -28.35 23.99
CA MET A 243 12.34 -28.02 22.88
C MET A 243 13.42 -29.11 22.78
N LYS A 244 13.31 -29.94 21.74
CA LYS A 244 14.27 -30.98 21.46
C LYS A 244 15.64 -30.34 21.23
N SER A 245 16.67 -30.94 21.80
CA SER A 245 18.05 -30.61 21.41
C SER A 245 18.28 -31.09 20.00
N GLU A 246 18.18 -30.18 19.04
CA GLU A 246 18.44 -30.46 17.63
C GLU A 246 19.19 -29.29 16.97
N PRO A 247 19.94 -29.53 15.88
CA PRO A 247 20.52 -28.46 15.10
C PRO A 247 19.40 -27.63 14.48
N ILE A 248 19.50 -26.31 14.59
CA ILE A 248 18.54 -25.36 14.01
C ILE A 248 19.32 -24.46 13.06
N ASP A 249 18.89 -24.36 11.81
CA ASP A 249 19.51 -23.43 10.85
C ASP A 249 18.83 -22.06 10.92
N ILE A 250 17.49 -22.06 10.90
CA ILE A 250 16.67 -20.84 10.92
C ILE A 250 15.65 -20.93 12.05
N PHE A 251 15.57 -19.87 12.85
CA PHE A 251 14.59 -19.73 13.93
C PHE A 251 13.67 -18.53 13.70
N ILE A 252 12.39 -18.77 13.46
CA ILE A 252 11.38 -17.72 13.23
C ILE A 252 10.59 -17.50 14.52
N ALA A 253 10.48 -16.28 15.01
CA ALA A 253 9.77 -16.04 16.27
C ALA A 253 9.15 -14.65 16.42
N THR A 254 8.20 -14.53 17.35
CA THR A 254 7.78 -13.22 17.87
C THR A 254 8.77 -12.71 18.93
N PRO A 255 9.03 -11.39 19.05
CA PRO A 255 10.08 -10.85 19.93
C PRO A 255 10.02 -11.36 21.38
N GLY A 256 8.85 -11.26 22.02
CA GLY A 256 8.68 -11.70 23.40
C GLY A 256 8.88 -13.22 23.60
N ALA A 257 8.58 -14.03 22.59
CA ALA A 257 8.82 -15.47 22.63
C ALA A 257 10.32 -15.78 22.52
N PHE A 258 11.00 -15.15 21.56
CA PHE A 258 12.44 -15.32 21.38
C PHE A 258 13.23 -14.84 22.60
N LYS A 259 12.88 -13.65 23.13
CA LYS A 259 13.47 -13.11 24.37
C LYS A 259 13.36 -14.09 25.54
N LYS A 260 12.23 -14.76 25.72
CA LYS A 260 12.06 -15.76 26.79
C LYS A 260 13.03 -16.94 26.64
N PHE A 261 13.17 -17.47 25.44
CA PHE A 261 14.08 -18.59 25.15
C PHE A 261 15.56 -18.21 25.29
N LEU A 262 15.89 -16.99 24.87
CA LEU A 262 17.22 -16.42 25.02
C LEU A 262 17.57 -16.24 26.50
N SER A 263 16.67 -15.65 27.29
CA SER A 263 16.88 -15.45 28.72
C SER A 263 16.93 -16.74 29.53
N SER A 264 16.27 -17.81 29.08
CA SER A 264 16.31 -19.12 29.73
C SER A 264 17.51 -19.98 29.34
N GLY A 265 18.40 -19.48 28.46
CA GLY A 265 19.56 -20.24 27.96
C GLY A 265 19.18 -21.46 27.11
N LYS A 266 17.95 -21.51 26.57
CA LYS A 266 17.48 -22.64 25.74
C LYS A 266 17.92 -22.51 24.29
N ILE A 267 18.21 -21.29 23.85
CA ILE A 267 18.78 -20.98 22.54
C ILE A 267 20.10 -20.25 22.77
N SER A 268 21.15 -20.73 22.10
CA SER A 268 22.44 -20.02 22.01
C SER A 268 22.45 -19.12 20.78
N TYR A 269 23.09 -17.96 20.88
CA TYR A 269 23.34 -17.06 19.75
C TYR A 269 24.80 -17.12 19.26
N SER A 270 25.60 -18.07 19.77
CA SER A 270 27.03 -18.20 19.43
C SER A 270 27.31 -18.47 17.95
N GLN A 271 26.34 -19.04 17.22
CA GLN A 271 26.44 -19.34 15.79
C GLN A 271 25.64 -18.35 14.93
N LEU A 272 25.08 -17.29 15.53
CA LEU A 272 24.14 -16.40 14.86
C LEU A 272 24.87 -15.50 13.85
N GLN A 273 24.59 -15.73 12.57
CA GLN A 273 25.14 -14.98 11.45
C GLN A 273 24.13 -13.93 10.94
N HIS A 274 22.83 -14.21 11.02
CA HIS A 274 21.78 -13.36 10.46
C HIS A 274 20.70 -13.04 11.50
N LEU A 275 20.37 -11.76 11.66
CA LEU A 275 19.21 -11.30 12.42
C LEU A 275 18.30 -10.47 11.51
N VAL A 276 17.04 -10.84 11.41
CA VAL A 276 16.04 -10.13 10.58
C VAL A 276 14.94 -9.57 11.47
N LEU A 277 14.57 -8.30 11.28
CA LEU A 277 13.35 -7.70 11.81
C LEU A 277 12.38 -7.46 10.64
N ASP A 278 11.39 -8.34 10.46
CA ASP A 278 10.36 -8.19 9.42
C ASP A 278 9.15 -7.42 9.97
N GLU A 279 8.60 -6.50 9.17
CA GLU A 279 7.72 -5.41 9.63
C GLU A 279 8.38 -4.54 10.72
N ALA A 280 9.61 -4.06 10.46
CA ALA A 280 10.40 -3.26 11.38
C ALA A 280 9.71 -1.96 11.83
N ASP A 281 8.87 -1.35 11.00
CA ASP A 281 8.01 -0.21 11.40
C ASP A 281 7.04 -0.55 12.54
N THR A 282 6.60 -1.80 12.65
CA THR A 282 5.78 -2.30 13.76
C THR A 282 6.64 -2.79 14.93
N LEU A 283 7.75 -3.49 14.65
CA LEU A 283 8.63 -4.04 15.70
C LEU A 283 9.41 -2.97 16.48
N LEU A 284 9.69 -1.83 15.85
CA LEU A 284 10.39 -0.71 16.47
C LEU A 284 9.43 0.31 17.13
N ASP A 285 8.14 0.00 17.16
CA ASP A 285 7.14 0.78 17.87
C ASP A 285 7.17 0.45 19.38
N ASP A 286 6.60 1.34 20.20
CA ASP A 286 6.66 1.33 21.68
C ASP A 286 6.30 -0.03 22.31
N SER A 287 5.43 -0.81 21.64
CA SER A 287 4.91 -2.09 22.16
C SER A 287 5.93 -3.22 22.13
N PHE A 288 6.79 -3.26 21.11
CA PHE A 288 7.76 -4.35 20.90
C PHE A 288 9.20 -3.89 21.14
N PHE A 289 9.45 -2.58 21.06
CA PHE A 289 10.78 -2.00 21.15
C PHE A 289 11.55 -2.41 22.42
N PRO A 290 10.96 -2.52 23.64
CA PRO A 290 11.69 -2.99 24.81
C PRO A 290 12.27 -4.42 24.66
N ASP A 291 11.53 -5.31 23.99
CA ASP A 291 11.98 -6.67 23.72
C ASP A 291 13.03 -6.70 22.60
N ILE A 292 12.83 -5.92 21.54
CA ILE A 292 13.80 -5.78 20.44
C ILE A 292 15.11 -5.21 20.93
N ARG A 293 15.08 -4.14 21.74
CA ARG A 293 16.26 -3.53 22.33
C ARG A 293 17.05 -4.53 23.18
N PHE A 294 16.35 -5.35 23.98
CA PHE A 294 16.98 -6.41 24.78
C PHE A 294 17.71 -7.45 23.91
N ILE A 295 17.10 -7.83 22.78
CA ILE A 295 17.68 -8.79 21.83
C ILE A 295 18.88 -8.17 21.13
N LEU A 296 18.73 -7.00 20.52
CA LEU A 296 19.80 -6.30 19.81
C LEU A 296 21.01 -6.01 20.69
N ALA A 297 20.81 -5.68 21.98
CA ALA A 297 21.92 -5.45 22.91
C ALA A 297 22.75 -6.72 23.24
N ARG A 298 22.21 -7.92 22.96
CA ARG A 298 22.90 -9.20 23.17
C ARG A 298 23.50 -9.76 21.89
N MET A 299 22.90 -9.45 20.75
CA MET A 299 23.43 -9.89 19.47
C MET A 299 24.61 -8.99 19.10
N HIS A 300 25.76 -9.59 18.82
CA HIS A 300 26.95 -8.87 18.38
C HIS A 300 26.80 -8.40 16.93
N VAL A 301 25.88 -7.46 16.67
CA VAL A 301 25.57 -6.97 15.31
C VAL A 301 26.82 -6.34 14.69
N HIS A 302 27.08 -6.64 13.41
CA HIS A 302 28.17 -6.04 12.64
C HIS A 302 28.11 -4.51 12.70
N GLY A 303 29.23 -3.87 13.05
CA GLY A 303 29.27 -2.41 13.17
C GLY A 303 28.44 -1.87 14.34
N GLY A 304 28.22 -2.69 15.37
CA GLY A 304 27.60 -2.28 16.62
C GLY A 304 28.49 -1.29 17.40
N VAL A 305 27.87 -0.43 18.21
CA VAL A 305 28.61 0.58 19.00
C VAL A 305 29.53 -0.06 20.05
N ALA A 306 29.19 -1.29 20.48
CA ALA A 306 29.95 -2.06 21.46
C ALA A 306 30.83 -3.18 20.84
N THR A 307 30.88 -3.31 19.51
CA THR A 307 31.77 -4.29 18.87
C THR A 307 33.15 -3.70 18.73
N ASP A 308 34.13 -4.29 19.41
CA ASP A 308 35.53 -3.91 19.30
C ASP A 308 36.00 -4.09 17.85
N SER A 309 36.67 -3.09 17.28
CA SER A 309 37.02 -2.94 15.85
C SER A 309 37.86 -4.09 15.23
N ARG A 310 38.13 -5.15 15.99
CA ARG A 310 39.01 -6.27 15.66
C ARG A 310 38.27 -7.57 15.33
N THR A 311 36.95 -7.66 15.55
CA THR A 311 36.15 -8.85 15.21
C THR A 311 35.28 -8.59 13.98
N SER A 312 35.74 -9.07 12.83
CA SER A 312 35.03 -9.03 11.54
C SER A 312 33.89 -10.06 11.43
N THR A 313 33.40 -10.60 12.55
CA THR A 313 32.53 -11.79 12.63
C THR A 313 31.28 -11.53 13.49
N GLY A 314 30.58 -10.43 13.20
CA GLY A 314 29.34 -10.08 13.88
C GLY A 314 28.11 -10.78 13.30
N THR A 315 26.92 -10.38 13.74
CA THR A 315 25.63 -10.78 13.15
C THR A 315 25.20 -9.73 12.13
N GLN A 316 24.91 -10.14 10.89
CA GLN A 316 24.34 -9.28 9.85
C GLN A 316 22.89 -8.93 10.22
N LEU A 317 22.55 -7.64 10.22
CA LEU A 317 21.21 -7.17 10.57
C LEU A 317 20.43 -6.75 9.33
N ASN A 318 19.25 -7.33 9.14
CA ASN A 318 18.32 -6.98 8.07
C ASN A 318 17.03 -6.39 8.67
N LEU A 319 16.80 -5.11 8.44
CA LEU A 319 15.59 -4.39 8.82
C LEU A 319 14.67 -4.30 7.62
N VAL A 320 13.49 -4.91 7.69
CA VAL A 320 12.59 -5.03 6.56
C VAL A 320 11.25 -4.41 6.91
N SER A 321 10.81 -3.41 6.15
CA SER A 321 9.68 -2.56 6.56
C SER A 321 8.77 -2.17 5.41
N ALA A 322 7.46 -2.04 5.70
CA ALA A 322 6.48 -1.55 4.73
C ALA A 322 6.55 -0.03 4.54
N THR A 323 6.97 0.66 5.61
CA THR A 323 7.17 2.11 5.66
C THR A 323 8.57 2.43 6.20
N MET A 324 9.10 3.63 5.92
CA MET A 324 10.34 4.08 6.56
C MET A 324 10.10 4.34 8.07
N PRO A 325 10.79 3.66 8.99
CA PRO A 325 10.71 3.96 10.43
C PRO A 325 11.34 5.32 10.71
N ARG A 326 10.57 6.27 11.26
CA ARG A 326 11.04 7.67 11.40
C ARG A 326 12.13 7.86 12.44
N ASP A 327 12.03 7.15 13.55
CA ASP A 327 12.90 7.30 14.71
C ASP A 327 13.97 6.20 14.75
N LEU A 328 14.38 5.67 13.60
CA LEU A 328 15.32 4.54 13.57
C LEU A 328 16.62 4.85 14.32
N GLN A 329 17.21 6.03 14.06
CA GLN A 329 18.42 6.48 14.76
C GLN A 329 18.17 6.65 16.27
N ARG A 330 17.02 7.19 16.68
CA ARG A 330 16.67 7.34 18.09
C ARG A 330 16.44 5.98 18.77
N ASN A 331 15.84 5.04 18.06
CA ASN A 331 15.45 3.74 18.58
C ASN A 331 16.66 2.81 18.71
N ILE A 332 17.49 2.68 17.67
CA ILE A 332 18.59 1.70 17.66
C ILE A 332 19.98 2.30 17.51
N GLY A 333 20.12 3.62 17.30
CA GLY A 333 21.42 4.27 17.09
C GLY A 333 22.37 4.23 18.29
N ALA A 334 21.85 3.98 19.50
CA ALA A 334 22.68 3.70 20.68
C ALA A 334 23.27 2.28 20.70
N LEU A 335 22.77 1.38 19.85
CA LEU A 335 23.19 -0.02 19.76
C LEU A 335 23.98 -0.29 18.48
N ILE A 336 23.56 0.32 17.37
CA ILE A 336 24.06 0.02 16.02
C ILE A 336 24.40 1.34 15.32
N SER A 337 25.58 1.40 14.70
CA SER A 337 25.93 2.55 13.86
C SER A 337 25.07 2.56 12.60
N MET A 338 24.36 3.66 12.33
CA MET A 338 23.50 3.75 11.15
C MET A 338 24.29 3.79 9.83
N GLU A 339 25.56 4.20 9.88
CA GLU A 339 26.44 4.26 8.70
C GLU A 339 26.83 2.88 8.16
N THR A 340 26.67 1.83 8.98
CA THR A 340 26.98 0.44 8.59
C THR A 340 25.79 -0.28 7.98
N ILE A 341 24.63 0.39 7.86
CA ILE A 341 23.40 -0.17 7.30
C ILE A 341 23.13 0.44 5.91
N THR A 342 23.21 -0.41 4.90
CA THR A 342 22.85 -0.04 3.52
C THR A 342 21.33 0.13 3.40
N THR A 343 20.88 1.33 3.01
CA THR A 343 19.44 1.63 2.90
C THR A 343 18.94 1.46 1.47
N ILE A 344 17.95 0.60 1.29
CA ILE A 344 17.27 0.31 0.03
C ILE A 344 15.81 0.76 0.15
N THR A 345 15.39 1.62 -0.77
CA THR A 345 14.01 2.13 -0.79
C THR A 345 13.36 1.91 -2.15
N SER A 346 12.12 1.42 -2.13
CA SER A 346 11.31 1.31 -3.34
C SER A 346 10.96 2.69 -3.90
N ARG A 347 10.92 2.80 -5.23
CA ARG A 347 10.56 4.04 -5.97
C ARG A 347 9.16 4.58 -5.61
N CYS A 348 8.27 3.71 -5.11
CA CYS A 348 6.90 4.05 -4.72
C CYS A 348 6.67 4.01 -3.21
N LEU A 349 7.73 3.99 -2.39
CA LEU A 349 7.58 4.06 -0.94
C LEU A 349 6.79 5.31 -0.56
N HIS A 350 5.85 5.14 0.36
CA HIS A 350 4.99 6.23 0.82
C HIS A 350 4.23 6.93 -0.30
N SER A 351 3.81 6.22 -1.35
CA SER A 351 3.01 6.80 -2.43
C SER A 351 1.71 6.02 -2.63
N VAL A 352 0.73 6.64 -3.28
CA VAL A 352 -0.46 5.94 -3.79
C VAL A 352 -0.04 4.88 -4.80
N LEU A 353 -0.55 3.66 -4.65
CA LEU A 353 -0.23 2.54 -5.54
C LEU A 353 -0.83 2.79 -6.94
N PRO A 354 0.00 2.95 -7.98
CA PRO A 354 -0.43 3.47 -9.28
C PRO A 354 -1.16 2.45 -10.16
N HIS A 355 -1.13 1.16 -9.79
CA HIS A 355 -1.84 0.07 -10.46
C HIS A 355 -3.18 -0.29 -9.80
N ILE A 356 -3.55 0.40 -8.73
CA ILE A 356 -4.76 0.14 -7.95
C ILE A 356 -5.71 1.32 -8.11
N THR A 357 -6.96 1.03 -8.43
CA THR A 357 -8.01 2.06 -8.50
C THR A 357 -8.51 2.37 -7.08
N GLN A 358 -8.50 3.64 -6.69
CA GLN A 358 -8.81 4.05 -5.32
C GLN A 358 -9.90 5.11 -5.31
N THR A 359 -11.11 4.73 -4.88
CA THR A 359 -12.30 5.58 -4.86
C THR A 359 -12.60 6.06 -3.45
N PHE A 360 -12.90 7.35 -3.31
CA PHE A 360 -13.35 7.95 -2.06
C PHE A 360 -14.78 8.42 -2.21
N ILE A 361 -15.63 8.08 -1.25
CA ILE A 361 -17.07 8.39 -1.28
C ILE A 361 -17.43 9.14 0.00
N ARG A 362 -18.01 10.32 -0.16
CA ARG A 362 -18.57 11.09 0.94
C ARG A 362 -19.89 10.46 1.38
N VAL A 363 -19.92 9.95 2.61
CA VAL A 363 -21.09 9.22 3.15
C VAL A 363 -21.32 9.58 4.61
N LYS A 364 -22.58 9.68 5.06
CA LYS A 364 -22.87 9.87 6.48
C LYS A 364 -22.65 8.54 7.22
N LYS A 365 -22.35 8.61 8.52
CA LYS A 365 -22.16 7.40 9.35
C LYS A 365 -23.37 6.47 9.32
N SER A 366 -24.59 7.03 9.33
CA SER A 366 -25.86 6.30 9.22
C SER A 366 -26.02 5.55 7.90
N ASP A 367 -25.41 6.06 6.83
CA ASP A 367 -25.63 5.57 5.46
C ASP A 367 -24.56 4.54 5.06
N LYS A 368 -23.45 4.43 5.82
CA LYS A 368 -22.34 3.50 5.57
C LYS A 368 -22.80 2.04 5.41
N PRO A 369 -23.68 1.47 6.27
CA PRO A 369 -24.09 0.06 6.12
C PRO A 369 -24.79 -0.20 4.78
N GLY A 370 -25.71 0.68 4.37
CA GLY A 370 -26.42 0.56 3.11
C GLY A 370 -25.50 0.70 1.89
N GLU A 371 -24.53 1.63 1.92
CA GLU A 371 -23.55 1.76 0.84
C GLU A 371 -22.57 0.57 0.79
N LEU A 372 -22.16 0.03 1.95
CA LEU A 372 -21.35 -1.19 2.01
C LEU A 372 -22.09 -2.36 1.38
N LEU A 373 -23.36 -2.57 1.76
CA LEU A 373 -24.15 -3.69 1.26
C LEU A 373 -24.25 -3.68 -0.27
N LYS A 374 -24.46 -2.50 -0.88
CA LYS A 374 -24.49 -2.35 -2.34
C LYS A 374 -23.18 -2.80 -2.98
N ILE A 375 -22.05 -2.33 -2.44
CA ILE A 375 -20.72 -2.66 -2.96
C ILE A 375 -20.43 -4.16 -2.80
N VAL A 376 -20.68 -4.70 -1.60
CA VAL A 376 -20.36 -6.10 -1.30
C VAL A 376 -21.27 -7.05 -2.07
N ARG A 377 -22.57 -6.77 -2.19
CA ARG A 377 -23.48 -7.60 -2.99
C ARG A 377 -23.04 -7.64 -4.45
N GLN A 378 -22.72 -6.48 -5.05
CA GLN A 378 -22.17 -6.43 -6.41
C GLN A 378 -20.88 -7.24 -6.56
N ASN A 379 -19.99 -7.17 -5.56
CA ASN A 379 -18.74 -7.92 -5.57
C ASN A 379 -19.00 -9.43 -5.47
N VAL A 380 -19.91 -9.87 -4.60
CA VAL A 380 -20.29 -11.29 -4.45
C VAL A 380 -20.88 -11.80 -5.77
N ASP A 381 -21.81 -11.06 -6.38
CA ASP A 381 -22.41 -11.42 -7.67
C ASP A 381 -21.36 -11.53 -8.80
N SER A 382 -20.25 -10.79 -8.67
CA SER A 382 -19.14 -10.76 -9.62
C SER A 382 -17.94 -11.63 -9.21
N ASN A 383 -18.06 -12.46 -8.16
CA ASN A 383 -16.98 -13.26 -7.59
C ASN A 383 -15.69 -12.44 -7.31
N VAL A 384 -15.84 -11.30 -6.63
CA VAL A 384 -14.74 -10.40 -6.24
C VAL A 384 -14.49 -10.52 -4.74
N PRO A 385 -13.41 -11.21 -4.31
CA PRO A 385 -13.06 -11.35 -2.91
C PRO A 385 -12.78 -9.98 -2.28
N THR A 386 -13.50 -9.69 -1.19
CA THR A 386 -13.60 -8.37 -0.58
C THR A 386 -13.13 -8.38 0.87
N MET A 387 -12.21 -7.48 1.21
CA MET A 387 -11.81 -7.20 2.58
C MET A 387 -12.45 -5.90 3.07
N VAL A 388 -13.19 -5.94 4.16
CA VAL A 388 -13.83 -4.77 4.77
C VAL A 388 -13.10 -4.38 6.03
N PHE A 389 -12.52 -3.18 6.05
CA PHE A 389 -11.71 -2.68 7.16
C PHE A 389 -12.47 -1.76 8.09
N CYS A 390 -12.36 -2.03 9.39
CA CYS A 390 -12.89 -1.22 10.48
C CYS A 390 -11.77 -0.81 11.46
N ASN A 391 -11.86 0.36 12.09
CA ASN A 391 -10.82 0.80 13.04
C ASN A 391 -10.97 0.11 14.42
N LYS A 392 -12.20 -0.30 14.77
CA LYS A 392 -12.55 -0.89 16.08
C LYS A 392 -13.16 -2.28 15.93
N SER A 393 -12.86 -3.17 16.88
CA SER A 393 -13.42 -4.53 16.94
C SER A 393 -14.96 -4.53 17.02
N ALA A 394 -15.55 -3.68 17.88
CA ALA A 394 -17.01 -3.54 17.98
C ALA A 394 -17.66 -3.22 16.63
N THR A 395 -17.07 -2.30 15.84
CA THR A 395 -17.57 -1.98 14.50
C THR A 395 -17.42 -3.16 13.55
N SER A 396 -16.32 -3.93 13.63
CA SER A 396 -16.15 -5.13 12.79
C SER A 396 -17.22 -6.19 13.07
N TYR A 397 -17.63 -6.38 14.33
CA TYR A 397 -18.73 -7.28 14.68
C TYR A 397 -20.07 -6.77 14.15
N PHE A 398 -20.37 -5.49 14.35
CA PHE A 398 -21.59 -4.88 13.81
C PHE A 398 -21.67 -5.04 12.28
N VAL A 399 -20.60 -4.71 11.56
CA VAL A 399 -20.56 -4.81 10.10
C VAL A 399 -20.73 -6.26 9.64
N ARG A 400 -20.04 -7.20 10.30
CA ARG A 400 -20.20 -8.63 9.99
C ARG A 400 -21.63 -9.09 10.19
N GLN A 401 -22.23 -8.78 11.35
CA GLN A 401 -23.60 -9.17 11.69
C GLN A 401 -24.60 -8.60 10.68
N PHE A 402 -24.48 -7.30 10.38
CA PHE A 402 -25.30 -6.62 9.38
C PHE A 402 -25.22 -7.29 7.99
N LEU A 403 -24.03 -7.73 7.57
CA LEU A 403 -23.87 -8.49 6.33
C LEU A 403 -24.53 -9.88 6.39
N VAL A 404 -24.41 -10.62 7.52
CA VAL A 404 -25.12 -11.91 7.70
C VAL A 404 -26.63 -11.72 7.48
N GLU A 405 -27.20 -10.75 8.18
CA GLU A 405 -28.65 -10.49 8.23
C GLU A 405 -29.20 -10.10 6.85
N ASN A 406 -28.34 -9.55 5.99
CA ASN A 406 -28.67 -9.21 4.60
C ASN A 406 -28.24 -10.29 3.60
N SER A 407 -28.09 -11.53 4.07
CA SER A 407 -27.77 -12.73 3.28
C SER A 407 -26.41 -12.66 2.57
N ILE A 408 -25.43 -11.98 3.17
CA ILE A 408 -24.03 -11.98 2.72
C ILE A 408 -23.16 -12.75 3.72
N PRO A 409 -22.82 -14.01 3.41
CA PRO A 409 -21.84 -14.76 4.19
C PRO A 409 -20.51 -14.00 4.25
N SER A 410 -19.98 -13.82 5.45
CA SER A 410 -18.69 -13.21 5.66
C SER A 410 -17.93 -13.91 6.80
N THR A 411 -16.64 -13.65 6.89
CA THR A 411 -15.80 -14.03 8.02
C THR A 411 -15.32 -12.78 8.74
N ILE A 412 -14.74 -12.93 9.93
CA ILE A 412 -14.26 -11.81 10.74
C ILE A 412 -12.90 -12.10 11.36
N ILE A 413 -12.02 -11.10 11.34
CA ILE A 413 -10.67 -11.16 11.92
C ILE A 413 -10.36 -9.86 12.68
N ASN A 414 -10.31 -9.91 14.01
CA ASN A 414 -9.95 -8.77 14.87
C ASN A 414 -9.13 -9.22 16.10
N SER A 415 -8.60 -8.28 16.90
CA SER A 415 -7.73 -8.61 18.05
C SER A 415 -8.40 -9.34 19.20
N GLU A 416 -9.73 -9.34 19.27
CA GLU A 416 -10.47 -10.02 20.35
C GLU A 416 -10.60 -11.52 20.08
N LEU A 417 -10.45 -11.94 18.82
CA LEU A 417 -10.38 -13.35 18.46
C LEU A 417 -9.05 -13.96 18.90
N ARG A 418 -9.13 -15.17 19.46
CA ARG A 418 -7.91 -15.92 19.78
C ARG A 418 -7.12 -16.19 18.50
N PRO A 419 -5.78 -16.13 18.53
CA PRO A 419 -4.94 -16.28 17.34
C PRO A 419 -5.25 -17.53 16.51
N GLN A 420 -5.54 -18.68 17.15
CA GLN A 420 -5.86 -19.93 16.43
C GLN A 420 -7.12 -19.80 15.55
N PHE A 421 -8.12 -19.05 15.99
CA PHE A 421 -9.33 -18.81 15.19
C PHE A 421 -9.08 -17.81 14.06
N ARG A 422 -8.18 -16.84 14.25
CA ARG A 422 -7.85 -15.86 13.20
C ARG A 422 -7.25 -16.56 11.97
N GLU A 423 -6.35 -17.50 12.19
CA GLU A 423 -5.73 -18.30 11.14
C GLU A 423 -6.77 -19.12 10.35
N GLY A 424 -7.61 -19.90 11.03
CA GLY A 424 -8.66 -20.68 10.36
C GLY A 424 -9.64 -19.80 9.57
N LYS A 425 -10.03 -18.65 10.11
CA LYS A 425 -10.92 -17.68 9.45
C LYS A 425 -10.27 -17.03 8.23
N PHE A 426 -8.94 -16.82 8.26
CA PHE A 426 -8.20 -16.31 7.11
C PHE A 426 -8.02 -17.38 6.04
N HIS A 427 -7.74 -18.60 6.44
CA HIS A 427 -7.66 -19.75 5.55
C HIS A 427 -8.99 -19.99 4.83
N ASP A 428 -10.14 -19.85 5.52
CA ASP A 428 -11.46 -19.91 4.88
C ASP A 428 -11.63 -18.83 3.80
N PHE A 429 -11.07 -17.64 4.02
CA PHE A 429 -11.02 -16.60 2.98
C PHE A 429 -10.06 -16.98 1.85
N GLN A 430 -8.89 -17.57 2.10
CA GLN A 430 -7.97 -17.97 1.02
C GLN A 430 -8.48 -19.16 0.20
N SER A 431 -9.15 -20.11 0.84
CA SER A 431 -9.65 -21.37 0.25
C SER A 431 -11.05 -21.27 -0.37
N GLU A 432 -11.51 -20.06 -0.66
CA GLU A 432 -12.80 -19.80 -1.34
C GLU A 432 -14.06 -20.18 -0.57
N LYS A 433 -13.94 -20.56 0.70
CA LYS A 433 -15.10 -20.82 1.57
C LYS A 433 -15.85 -19.54 1.95
N SER A 434 -15.18 -18.38 1.89
CA SER A 434 -15.80 -17.07 2.13
C SER A 434 -15.17 -16.01 1.24
N ASP A 435 -16.00 -15.24 0.53
CA ASP A 435 -15.54 -14.15 -0.34
C ASP A 435 -15.44 -12.80 0.36
N VAL A 436 -15.95 -12.68 1.58
CA VAL A 436 -16.00 -11.42 2.30
C VAL A 436 -15.41 -11.59 3.68
N ILE A 437 -14.38 -10.81 4.00
CA ILE A 437 -13.75 -10.80 5.32
C ILE A 437 -13.81 -9.41 5.94
N VAL A 438 -14.39 -9.30 7.13
CA VAL A 438 -14.41 -8.07 7.92
C VAL A 438 -13.24 -8.08 8.89
N CYS A 439 -12.43 -7.03 8.94
CA CYS A 439 -11.21 -7.04 9.74
C CYS A 439 -10.81 -5.69 10.32
N THR A 440 -9.93 -5.73 11.31
CA THR A 440 -9.22 -4.55 11.84
C THR A 440 -7.74 -4.58 11.45
N ASP A 441 -7.05 -3.45 11.56
CA ASP A 441 -5.64 -3.34 11.15
C ASP A 441 -4.71 -4.31 11.88
N ILE A 442 -4.93 -4.48 13.19
CA ILE A 442 -4.10 -5.35 14.04
C ILE A 442 -4.18 -6.82 13.64
N ALA A 443 -5.29 -7.24 13.03
CA ALA A 443 -5.54 -8.62 12.73
C ALA A 443 -5.31 -8.95 11.23
N SER A 444 -4.94 -7.95 10.43
CA SER A 444 -4.66 -8.08 8.99
C SER A 444 -3.23 -7.72 8.60
N ARG A 445 -2.43 -7.14 9.50
CA ARG A 445 -0.97 -6.96 9.32
C ARG A 445 -0.29 -8.31 9.12
N GLY A 446 0.65 -8.37 8.17
CA GLY A 446 1.30 -9.63 7.82
C GLY A 446 0.42 -10.77 7.33
N LEU A 447 -0.78 -10.50 6.79
CA LEU A 447 -1.57 -11.52 6.08
C LEU A 447 -1.26 -11.53 4.57
N ASP A 448 -1.03 -12.70 3.99
CA ASP A 448 -0.83 -12.80 2.54
C ASP A 448 -2.18 -12.77 1.79
N THR A 449 -2.54 -11.60 1.28
CA THR A 449 -3.86 -11.32 0.73
C THR A 449 -3.89 -11.37 -0.80
N ILE A 450 -3.13 -12.28 -1.43
CA ILE A 450 -3.08 -12.41 -2.91
C ILE A 450 -4.48 -12.55 -3.53
N ARG A 451 -5.40 -13.27 -2.86
CA ARG A 451 -6.78 -13.45 -3.30
C ARG A 451 -7.62 -12.17 -3.27
N ALA A 452 -7.28 -11.21 -2.41
CA ALA A 452 -8.10 -10.01 -2.24
C ALA A 452 -8.07 -9.13 -3.49
N ARG A 453 -9.25 -8.79 -4.00
CA ARG A 453 -9.41 -7.93 -5.19
C ARG A 453 -10.04 -6.58 -4.87
N HIS A 454 -10.80 -6.49 -3.77
CA HIS A 454 -11.39 -5.24 -3.33
C HIS A 454 -11.16 -5.03 -1.82
N VAL A 455 -10.59 -3.89 -1.44
CA VAL A 455 -10.58 -3.40 -0.06
C VAL A 455 -11.63 -2.31 0.10
N VAL A 456 -12.51 -2.45 1.08
CA VAL A 456 -13.45 -1.41 1.48
C VAL A 456 -13.05 -0.88 2.85
N ASN A 457 -12.54 0.35 2.90
CA ASN A 457 -12.35 1.06 4.16
C ASN A 457 -13.71 1.56 4.65
N TYR A 458 -14.43 0.70 5.38
CA TYR A 458 -15.70 1.05 6.01
C TYR A 458 -15.49 2.20 6.99
N ASP A 459 -14.47 2.09 7.83
CA ASP A 459 -13.91 3.23 8.56
C ASP A 459 -12.63 3.69 7.86
N PHE A 460 -12.51 5.00 7.63
CA PHE A 460 -11.28 5.56 7.09
C PHE A 460 -10.18 5.41 8.15
N PRO A 461 -8.97 4.97 7.79
CA PRO A 461 -7.88 4.78 8.74
C PRO A 461 -7.52 6.08 9.44
N ASP A 462 -7.07 5.98 10.68
CA ASP A 462 -6.69 7.13 11.50
C ASP A 462 -5.35 7.75 11.04
N PHE A 463 -4.51 6.96 10.35
CA PHE A 463 -3.18 7.37 9.88
C PHE A 463 -2.94 6.99 8.40
N VAL A 464 -2.06 7.75 7.72
CA VAL A 464 -1.65 7.48 6.33
C VAL A 464 -0.93 6.13 6.20
N SER A 465 -0.19 5.71 7.21
CA SER A 465 0.49 4.39 7.22
C SER A 465 -0.50 3.24 7.11
N ASP A 466 -1.56 3.25 7.94
CA ASP A 466 -2.61 2.26 7.89
C ASP A 466 -3.35 2.31 6.55
N TYR A 467 -3.58 3.50 6.00
CA TYR A 467 -4.12 3.64 4.64
C TYR A 467 -3.26 2.92 3.59
N ILE A 468 -1.94 3.14 3.59
CA ILE A 468 -1.00 2.46 2.69
C ILE A 468 -1.06 0.94 2.90
N HIS A 469 -1.06 0.48 4.16
CA HIS A 469 -1.10 -0.94 4.49
C HIS A 469 -2.38 -1.62 4.02
N ARG A 470 -3.53 -0.97 4.18
CA ARG A 470 -4.82 -1.46 3.69
C ARG A 470 -4.86 -1.51 2.16
N CYS A 471 -4.38 -0.46 1.49
CA CYS A 471 -4.31 -0.44 0.02
C CYS A 471 -3.37 -1.53 -0.52
N GLY A 472 -2.26 -1.82 0.18
CA GLY A 472 -1.32 -2.88 -0.18
C GLY A 472 -1.83 -4.32 0.01
N ARG A 473 -3.10 -4.49 0.39
CA ARG A 473 -3.73 -5.82 0.47
C ARG A 473 -4.25 -6.32 -0.88
N VAL A 474 -4.46 -5.43 -1.86
CA VAL A 474 -4.92 -5.80 -3.21
C VAL A 474 -3.84 -5.47 -4.24
N GLY A 475 -3.93 -6.06 -5.43
CA GLY A 475 -2.96 -5.81 -6.51
C GLY A 475 -1.55 -6.26 -6.16
N ARG A 476 -1.40 -7.35 -5.39
CA ARG A 476 -0.11 -7.95 -5.07
C ARG A 476 0.45 -8.68 -6.30
N VAL A 477 1.76 -8.91 -6.35
CA VAL A 477 2.33 -9.81 -7.38
C VAL A 477 1.67 -11.18 -7.23
N GLY A 478 1.20 -11.76 -8.34
CA GLY A 478 0.44 -13.02 -8.35
C GLY A 478 -1.08 -12.88 -8.14
N SER A 479 -1.61 -11.70 -7.81
CA SER A 479 -3.07 -11.51 -7.67
C SER A 479 -3.77 -11.55 -9.03
N GLN A 480 -4.93 -12.21 -9.08
CA GLN A 480 -5.76 -12.26 -10.29
C GLN A 480 -6.62 -10.99 -10.43
N GLY A 481 -6.57 -10.37 -11.60
CA GLY A 481 -7.36 -9.19 -11.93
C GLY A 481 -6.91 -7.88 -11.26
N HIS A 482 -7.65 -6.81 -11.50
CA HIS A 482 -7.32 -5.48 -10.99
C HIS A 482 -7.71 -5.32 -9.51
N GLY A 483 -6.80 -4.72 -8.74
CA GLY A 483 -7.06 -4.32 -7.36
C GLY A 483 -7.87 -3.02 -7.29
N LYS A 484 -8.85 -3.00 -6.38
CA LYS A 484 -9.67 -1.81 -6.08
C LYS A 484 -9.69 -1.51 -4.60
N VAL A 485 -9.67 -0.23 -4.25
CA VAL A 485 -9.90 0.26 -2.88
C VAL A 485 -11.06 1.25 -2.91
N THR A 486 -12.06 1.07 -2.05
CA THR A 486 -13.12 2.06 -1.83
C THR A 486 -13.09 2.54 -0.39
N SER A 487 -13.10 3.84 -0.18
CA SER A 487 -12.98 4.45 1.15
C SER A 487 -14.16 5.36 1.47
N PHE A 488 -14.79 5.13 2.62
CA PHE A 488 -15.88 5.94 3.12
C PHE A 488 -15.37 7.10 3.97
N ILE A 489 -15.78 8.31 3.60
CA ILE A 489 -15.39 9.55 4.27
C ILE A 489 -16.62 10.16 4.91
N SER A 490 -16.65 10.17 6.24
CA SER A 490 -17.78 10.55 7.09
C SER A 490 -17.51 11.74 8.00
N SER A 491 -16.29 11.95 8.49
CA SER A 491 -15.96 13.00 9.47
C SER A 491 -15.02 14.07 8.89
N ASN A 492 -15.02 15.28 9.49
CA ASN A 492 -14.19 16.39 9.02
C ASN A 492 -12.68 16.11 9.15
N TRP A 493 -12.27 15.37 10.18
CA TRP A 493 -10.87 14.95 10.33
C TRP A 493 -10.45 13.96 9.23
N GLU A 494 -11.35 13.06 8.80
CA GLU A 494 -11.09 12.13 7.68
C GLU A 494 -10.92 12.91 6.36
N VAL A 495 -11.66 14.01 6.20
CA VAL A 495 -11.50 14.93 5.06
C VAL A 495 -10.12 15.61 5.10
N GLU A 496 -9.60 15.98 6.27
CA GLU A 496 -8.26 16.57 6.39
C GLU A 496 -7.16 15.56 6.06
N LEU A 497 -7.29 14.32 6.52
CA LEU A 497 -6.38 13.24 6.13
C LEU A 497 -6.45 12.97 4.61
N LEU A 498 -7.65 13.01 4.04
CA LEU A 498 -7.86 12.89 2.60
C LEU A 498 -7.22 14.04 1.81
N TRP A 499 -7.22 15.27 2.35
CA TRP A 499 -6.53 16.40 1.72
C TRP A 499 -5.03 16.14 1.59
N GLN A 500 -4.41 15.53 2.60
CA GLN A 500 -2.99 15.15 2.54
C GLN A 500 -2.75 14.14 1.42
N ILE A 501 -3.61 13.12 1.33
CA ILE A 501 -3.51 12.07 0.30
C ILE A 501 -3.73 12.64 -1.11
N GLU A 502 -4.80 13.42 -1.31
CA GLU A 502 -5.11 14.06 -2.60
C GLU A 502 -4.00 15.03 -3.02
N THR A 503 -3.49 15.83 -2.08
CA THR A 503 -2.39 16.76 -2.32
C THR A 503 -1.13 16.03 -2.77
N ALA A 504 -0.77 14.92 -2.12
CA ALA A 504 0.39 14.11 -2.49
C ALA A 504 0.27 13.56 -3.92
N VAL A 505 -0.90 13.04 -4.30
CA VAL A 505 -1.17 12.57 -5.68
C VAL A 505 -1.08 13.69 -6.70
N ARG A 506 -1.69 14.85 -6.42
CA ARG A 506 -1.65 16.01 -7.34
C ARG A 506 -0.25 16.59 -7.49
N LYS A 507 0.54 16.58 -6.42
CA LYS A 507 1.96 16.94 -6.44
C LYS A 507 2.86 15.86 -7.06
N LYS A 508 2.35 14.63 -7.20
CA LYS A 508 3.13 13.43 -7.58
C LYS A 508 4.34 13.22 -6.66
N GLN A 509 4.10 13.40 -5.37
CA GLN A 509 5.12 13.28 -4.34
C GLN A 509 4.73 12.19 -3.34
N PRO A 510 5.71 11.55 -2.69
CA PRO A 510 5.44 10.71 -1.54
C PRO A 510 4.72 11.49 -0.43
N PHE A 511 3.93 10.78 0.38
CA PHE A 511 3.35 11.30 1.59
C PHE A 511 4.48 11.73 2.54
N HIS A 512 4.40 12.97 3.01
CA HIS A 512 5.24 13.41 4.11
C HIS A 512 4.70 12.82 5.40
N ASN A 513 5.59 12.52 6.35
CA ASN A 513 5.19 12.07 7.68
C ASN A 513 4.23 10.87 7.62
N VAL A 514 4.71 9.73 7.11
CA VAL A 514 4.03 8.43 7.30
C VAL A 514 4.40 7.88 8.69
N ASN A 515 3.46 7.91 9.64
CA ASN A 515 3.68 7.48 11.03
C ASN A 515 3.16 6.06 11.17
N ALA A 516 4.01 5.08 11.48
CA ALA A 516 3.50 3.87 12.10
C ALA A 516 3.11 4.23 13.55
N ASN A 517 1.81 4.33 13.80
CA ASN A 517 1.20 4.06 15.10
C ASN A 517 1.87 4.65 16.36
N ILE A 518 2.09 5.97 16.42
CA ILE A 518 2.33 6.63 17.71
C ILE A 518 1.04 6.45 18.54
N LYS A 519 1.05 5.48 19.47
CA LYS A 519 -0.02 5.11 20.42
C LYS A 519 -1.36 5.82 20.20
N ARG A 520 -2.42 5.00 20.00
CA ARG A 520 -3.76 5.29 20.53
C ARG A 520 -3.59 6.02 21.86
N LYS A 521 -3.90 7.32 21.92
CA LYS A 521 -4.03 8.06 23.17
C LYS A 521 -5.17 7.38 23.94
N LEU A 522 -4.84 6.33 24.68
CA LEU A 522 -5.53 5.94 25.91
C LEU A 522 -5.25 7.07 26.91
N LYS A 523 -6.00 8.17 26.77
CA LYS A 523 -6.32 9.12 27.83
C LYS A 523 -7.66 9.77 27.47
N GLY A 524 -8.70 8.98 27.69
CA GLY A 524 -10.02 9.48 28.03
C GLY A 524 -10.41 8.83 29.35
N VAL A 525 -9.73 9.22 30.44
CA VAL A 525 -10.21 9.22 31.83
C VAL A 525 -9.31 10.22 32.58
N GLU A 526 -9.78 11.44 32.69
CA GLU A 526 -9.62 12.33 33.86
C GLU A 526 -10.67 13.43 33.68
N GLY A 527 -11.63 13.40 34.60
CA GLY A 527 -13.00 13.89 34.50
C GLY A 527 -13.83 12.95 35.35
#